data_AF-A0A5D2NS61-F1
#
_entry.id   AF-A0A5D2NS61-F1
#
_cell.length_a   1.000
_cell.length_b   1.000
_cell.length_c   1.000
_cell.angle_alpha   90.00
_cell.angle_beta   90.00
_cell.angle_gamma   90.00
#
_symmetry.space_group_name_H-M   'P 1'
#
loop_
_entity.id
_entity.type
_entity.pdbx_description
1 polymer ?
#
loop_
_entity_poly.entity_id
_entity_poly.type
_entity_poly.pdbx_seq_one_letter_code
_entity_poly.pdbx_strand_id
1 'polypeptide(L)'
;MENQKQGKQSFSRRLTRNEVEDRIILFSYAVIAEFFEFQQDRMFYMDVIDSLGKEWTFVGSFYTNQEVGNYVSISLLQFFTEKGLKANDEVTFTKIPQGEDEWTWKKFKVEIKRKITLFGQDILGELMV
;
A
#
# COMPACT_ATOMS: atom_id res chain seq x y z
N MET A 1 -15.65 16.81 24.15
CA MET A 1 -15.88 15.35 24.17
C MET A 1 -16.89 15.09 23.08
N GLU A 2 -16.66 14.37 21.99
CA GLU A 2 -15.65 13.39 21.58
C GLU A 2 -15.17 13.75 20.17
N ASN A 3 -13.84 13.80 19.94
CA ASN A 3 -13.32 13.75 18.58
C ASN A 3 -13.45 12.30 18.13
N GLN A 4 -14.52 12.00 17.40
CA GLN A 4 -14.68 10.73 16.70
C GLN A 4 -13.52 10.59 15.73
N LYS A 5 -12.52 9.79 16.11
CA LYS A 5 -11.60 9.18 15.16
C LYS A 5 -12.47 8.28 14.28
N GLN A 6 -13.03 8.82 13.20
CA GLN A 6 -13.30 8.01 12.01
C GLN A 6 -11.95 7.37 11.69
N GLY A 7 -11.81 6.10 12.05
CA GLY A 7 -10.56 5.37 11.94
C GLY A 7 -10.11 5.45 10.50
N LYS A 8 -8.99 6.15 10.27
CA LYS A 8 -8.37 6.23 8.94
C LYS A 8 -8.10 4.79 8.52
N GLN A 9 -8.89 4.25 7.58
CA GLN A 9 -8.70 2.88 7.12
C GLN A 9 -7.38 2.82 6.37
N SER A 10 -6.41 2.08 6.92
CA SER A 10 -5.10 1.89 6.31
C SER A 10 -4.64 0.45 6.41
N PHE A 11 -3.77 0.07 5.48
CA PHE A 11 -3.02 -1.17 5.54
C PHE A 11 -1.55 -0.86 5.25
N SER A 12 -0.64 -1.59 5.89
CA SER A 12 0.79 -1.43 5.67
C SER A 12 1.48 -2.75 5.35
N ARG A 13 2.60 -2.65 4.65
CA ARG A 13 3.47 -3.77 4.32
C ARG A 13 4.92 -3.36 4.49
N ARG A 14 5.64 -4.14 5.29
CA ARG A 14 7.10 -4.10 5.31
C ARG A 14 7.64 -4.92 4.14
N LEU A 15 8.40 -4.27 3.27
CA LEU A 15 8.90 -4.89 2.05
C LEU A 15 9.97 -5.92 2.34
N THR A 16 9.83 -7.10 1.73
CA THR A 16 10.86 -8.12 1.63
C THR A 16 11.81 -7.79 0.48
N ARG A 17 12.97 -8.46 0.41
CA ARG A 17 13.92 -8.28 -0.71
C ARG A 17 13.28 -8.56 -2.06
N ASN A 18 12.53 -9.67 -2.16
CA ASN A 18 11.88 -10.08 -3.41
C ASN A 18 10.79 -9.10 -3.86
N GLU A 19 10.09 -8.47 -2.91
CA GLU A 19 9.02 -7.53 -3.27
C GLU A 19 9.58 -6.26 -3.92
N VAL A 20 10.72 -5.75 -3.44
CA VAL A 20 11.36 -4.51 -3.97
C VAL A 20 11.77 -4.63 -5.44
N GLU A 21 11.94 -5.85 -5.95
CA GLU A 21 12.40 -6.10 -7.32
C GLU A 21 11.25 -6.13 -8.34
N ASP A 22 10.01 -6.34 -7.92
CA ASP A 22 8.89 -6.60 -8.84
C ASP A 22 7.55 -6.03 -8.33
N ARG A 23 7.05 -6.54 -7.20
CA ARG A 23 5.68 -6.29 -6.73
C ARG A 23 5.52 -6.45 -5.23
N ILE A 24 4.51 -5.81 -4.65
CA ILE A 24 4.07 -6.11 -3.28
C ILE A 24 3.12 -7.31 -3.31
N ILE A 25 3.35 -8.28 -2.43
CA ILE A 25 2.42 -9.39 -2.21
C ILE A 25 1.77 -9.24 -0.84
N LEU A 26 0.47 -8.99 -0.84
CA LEU A 26 -0.36 -8.93 0.35
C LEU A 26 -0.99 -10.32 0.55
N PHE A 27 -0.27 -11.17 1.28
CA PHE A 27 -0.60 -12.58 1.50
C PHE A 27 -1.87 -12.83 2.33
N SER A 28 -2.42 -11.83 3.00
CA SER A 28 -3.65 -11.98 3.75
C SER A 28 -4.72 -11.08 3.16
N TYR A 29 -5.59 -11.65 2.32
CA TYR A 29 -6.81 -10.97 1.90
C TYR A 29 -7.60 -10.46 3.11
N ALA A 30 -7.57 -11.15 4.26
CA ALA A 30 -8.23 -10.69 5.49
C ALA A 30 -7.76 -9.31 5.96
N VAL A 31 -6.52 -8.92 5.70
CA VAL A 31 -5.99 -7.58 6.04
C VAL A 31 -6.55 -6.49 5.12
N ILE A 32 -6.98 -6.86 3.92
CA ILE A 32 -7.39 -5.91 2.87
C ILE A 32 -8.84 -6.08 2.41
N ALA A 33 -9.59 -7.03 2.98
CA ALA A 33 -10.96 -7.35 2.60
C ALA A 33 -11.92 -6.17 2.80
N GLU A 34 -11.61 -5.27 3.72
CA GLU A 34 -12.37 -4.03 3.94
C GLU A 34 -12.14 -2.98 2.84
N PHE A 35 -11.08 -3.12 2.05
CA PHE A 35 -10.69 -2.18 1.00
C PHE A 35 -11.03 -2.67 -0.40
N PHE A 36 -11.06 -3.98 -0.58
CA PHE A 36 -11.23 -4.61 -1.88
C PHE A 36 -12.21 -5.78 -1.76
N GLU A 37 -13.22 -5.79 -2.64
CA GLU A 37 -14.00 -7.00 -2.89
C GLU A 37 -13.17 -7.96 -3.74
N PHE A 38 -12.98 -9.19 -3.26
CA PHE A 38 -12.23 -10.21 -3.97
C PHE A 38 -12.92 -10.61 -5.27
N GLN A 39 -12.21 -10.53 -6.38
CA GLN A 39 -12.68 -11.01 -7.67
C GLN A 39 -11.60 -11.89 -8.28
N GLN A 40 -11.75 -13.21 -8.13
CA GLN A 40 -10.74 -14.18 -8.55
C GLN A 40 -10.23 -13.92 -9.98
N ASP A 41 -8.90 -13.94 -10.15
CA ASP A 41 -8.20 -13.78 -11.43
C ASP A 41 -8.47 -12.44 -12.14
N ARG A 42 -9.07 -11.45 -11.45
CA ARG A 42 -9.28 -10.12 -12.00
C ARG A 42 -8.18 -9.14 -11.62
N MET A 43 -7.91 -8.24 -12.56
CA MET A 43 -7.08 -7.06 -12.34
C MET A 43 -7.91 -5.89 -11.86
N PHE A 44 -7.28 -4.97 -11.15
CA PHE A 44 -7.86 -3.69 -10.77
C PHE A 44 -6.82 -2.58 -10.80
N TYR A 45 -7.30 -1.35 -10.94
CA TYR A 45 -6.48 -0.15 -10.79
C TYR A 45 -6.67 0.46 -9.40
N MET A 46 -5.62 1.06 -8.89
CA MET A 46 -5.58 1.75 -7.61
C MET A 46 -4.88 3.08 -7.81
N ASP A 47 -5.60 4.17 -7.57
CA ASP A 47 -5.05 5.52 -7.68
C ASP A 47 -4.48 5.95 -6.34
N VAL A 48 -3.29 6.50 -6.37
CA VAL A 48 -2.49 6.74 -5.19
C VAL A 48 -1.82 8.11 -5.27
N ILE A 49 -1.91 8.86 -4.19
CA ILE A 49 -1.24 10.14 -4.01
C ILE A 49 -0.13 9.96 -2.99
N ASP A 50 1.10 10.33 -3.33
CA ASP A 50 2.23 10.27 -2.40
C ASP A 50 2.29 11.47 -1.44
N SER A 51 3.29 11.49 -0.56
CA SER A 51 3.49 12.57 0.42
C SER A 51 3.81 13.93 -0.23
N LEU A 52 4.27 13.94 -1.49
CA LEU A 52 4.55 15.15 -2.27
C LEU A 52 3.35 15.60 -3.11
N GLY A 53 2.24 14.87 -3.06
CA GLY A 53 1.04 15.16 -3.84
C GLY A 53 1.12 14.65 -5.29
N LYS A 54 2.15 13.89 -5.66
CA LYS A 54 2.22 13.28 -7.00
C LYS A 54 1.27 12.08 -7.07
N GLU A 55 0.51 12.02 -8.16
CA GLU A 55 -0.45 10.95 -8.42
C GLU A 55 0.21 9.78 -9.16
N TRP A 56 -0.26 8.58 -8.84
CA TRP A 56 0.21 7.31 -9.35
C TRP A 56 -0.98 6.38 -9.57
N THR A 57 -0.90 5.54 -10.61
CA THR A 57 -1.86 4.44 -10.79
C THR A 57 -1.12 3.12 -10.70
N PHE A 58 -1.54 2.29 -9.76
CA PHE A 58 -0.99 0.96 -9.55
C PHE A 58 -1.92 -0.11 -10.11
N VAL A 59 -1.32 -1.20 -10.60
CA VAL A 59 -2.07 -2.35 -11.13
C VAL A 59 -2.03 -3.47 -10.10
N GLY A 60 -3.21 -3.85 -9.64
CA GLY A 60 -3.41 -4.97 -8.72
C GLY A 60 -4.02 -6.18 -9.41
N SER A 61 -3.83 -7.36 -8.84
CA SER A 61 -4.49 -8.60 -9.27
C SER A 61 -4.83 -9.46 -8.08
N PHE A 62 -6.00 -10.10 -8.12
CA PHE A 62 -6.45 -11.07 -7.14
C PHE A 62 -6.07 -12.47 -7.56
N TYR A 63 -5.52 -13.25 -6.64
CA TYR A 63 -5.12 -14.63 -6.87
C TYR A 63 -5.66 -15.55 -5.79
N THR A 64 -5.84 -16.81 -6.15
CA THR A 64 -6.13 -17.92 -5.23
C THR A 64 -5.02 -18.94 -5.36
N ASN A 65 -4.43 -19.35 -4.24
CA ASN A 65 -3.47 -20.44 -4.19
C ASN A 65 -3.86 -21.45 -3.10
N GLN A 66 -3.64 -22.74 -3.37
CA GLN A 66 -4.09 -23.82 -2.47
C GLN A 66 -3.35 -23.84 -1.12
N GLU A 67 -2.11 -23.35 -1.07
CA GLU A 67 -1.28 -23.37 0.14
C GLU A 67 -1.43 -22.10 0.97
N VAL A 68 -1.53 -20.93 0.32
CA VAL A 68 -1.56 -19.62 0.99
C VAL A 68 -2.93 -18.95 1.00
N GLY A 69 -3.92 -19.50 0.30
CA GLY A 69 -5.27 -18.94 0.19
C GLY A 69 -5.36 -17.77 -0.79
N ASN A 70 -6.31 -16.87 -0.54
CA ASN A 70 -6.56 -15.69 -1.37
C ASN A 70 -5.57 -14.58 -1.03
N TYR A 71 -4.93 -14.03 -2.05
CA TYR A 71 -3.97 -12.93 -1.90
C TYR A 71 -4.11 -11.88 -3.00
N VAL A 72 -3.54 -10.71 -2.75
CA VAL A 72 -3.46 -9.63 -3.72
C VAL A 72 -2.01 -9.32 -4.02
N SER A 73 -1.74 -9.13 -5.30
CA SER A 73 -0.45 -8.69 -5.82
C SER A 73 -0.62 -7.29 -6.39
N ILE A 74 0.25 -6.36 -6.03
CA ILE A 74 0.22 -4.98 -6.53
C ILE A 74 1.57 -4.66 -7.18
N SER A 75 1.55 -4.36 -8.47
CA SER A 75 2.74 -3.94 -9.22
C SER A 75 3.00 -2.46 -9.01
N LEU A 76 4.23 -2.15 -8.56
CA LEU A 76 4.67 -0.81 -8.15
C LEU A 76 6.04 -0.44 -8.74
N LEU A 77 6.49 -1.15 -9.78
CA LEU A 77 7.89 -1.13 -10.22
C LEU A 77 8.42 0.29 -10.53
N GLN A 78 7.63 1.11 -11.23
CA GLN A 78 8.01 2.49 -11.53
C GLN A 78 8.11 3.33 -10.24
N PHE A 79 7.13 3.19 -9.34
CA PHE A 79 7.13 3.87 -8.05
C PHE A 79 8.33 3.46 -7.19
N PHE A 80 8.69 2.17 -7.18
CA PHE A 80 9.83 1.65 -6.42
C PHE A 80 11.15 2.23 -6.89
N THR A 81 11.31 2.29 -8.22
CA THR A 81 12.52 2.82 -8.85
C THR A 81 12.64 4.32 -8.58
N GLU A 82 11.58 5.10 -8.80
CA GLU A 82 11.61 6.55 -8.60
C GLU A 82 11.77 6.94 -7.12
N LYS A 83 11.10 6.23 -6.20
CA LYS A 83 11.21 6.50 -4.76
C LYS A 83 12.42 5.84 -4.10
N GLY A 84 13.18 5.04 -4.86
CA GLY A 84 14.36 4.32 -4.37
C GLY A 84 14.05 3.43 -3.16
N LEU A 85 12.95 2.68 -3.20
CA LEU A 85 12.53 1.79 -2.12
C LEU A 85 13.54 0.67 -1.86
N LYS A 86 13.58 0.20 -0.61
CA LYS A 86 14.53 -0.79 -0.11
C LYS A 86 13.83 -1.83 0.74
N ALA A 87 14.47 -2.98 0.89
CA ALA A 87 14.00 -4.00 1.80
C ALA A 87 13.92 -3.42 3.23
N ASN A 88 12.87 -3.82 3.96
CA ASN A 88 12.47 -3.31 5.26
C ASN A 88 11.85 -1.91 5.30
N ASP A 89 11.73 -1.21 4.17
CA ASP A 89 10.83 -0.06 4.13
C ASP A 89 9.40 -0.52 4.43
N GLU A 90 8.66 0.30 5.15
CA GLU A 90 7.24 0.11 5.41
C GLU A 90 6.44 1.04 4.51
N VAL A 91 5.63 0.46 3.64
CA VAL A 91 4.71 1.18 2.75
C VAL A 91 3.32 1.11 3.35
N THR A 92 2.72 2.26 3.63
CA THR A 92 1.38 2.37 4.22
C THR A 92 0.44 3.02 3.23
N PHE A 93 -0.66 2.35 2.93
CA PHE A 93 -1.74 2.86 2.12
C PHE A 93 -2.91 3.25 3.01
N THR A 94 -3.38 4.47 2.86
CA THR A 94 -4.51 4.99 3.62
C THR A 94 -5.62 5.39 2.67
N LYS A 95 -6.81 4.82 2.84
CA LYS A 95 -7.97 5.14 2.01
C LYS A 95 -8.32 6.62 2.17
N ILE A 96 -8.52 7.31 1.06
CA ILE A 96 -9.04 8.68 1.05
C ILE A 96 -10.57 8.56 1.13
N PRO A 97 -11.24 9.12 2.15
CA PRO A 97 -12.70 9.15 2.20
C PRO A 97 -13.23 9.88 0.96
N GLN A 98 -14.18 9.25 0.27
CA GLN A 98 -14.91 9.87 -0.84
C GLN A 98 -16.33 10.17 -0.39
N GLY A 99 -16.91 11.26 -0.92
CA GLY A 99 -18.33 11.57 -0.69
C GLY A 99 -19.24 10.54 -1.35
N GLU A 100 -20.52 10.50 -0.95
CA GLU A 100 -21.51 9.50 -1.40
C GLU A 100 -21.71 9.47 -2.92
N ASP A 101 -21.36 10.54 -3.64
CA ASP A 101 -21.59 10.70 -5.09
C ASP A 101 -20.35 10.41 -5.97
N GLU A 102 -19.18 10.13 -5.40
CA GLU A 102 -18.00 9.77 -6.21
C GLU A 102 -18.05 8.28 -6.57
N TRP A 103 -18.07 8.00 -7.87
CA TRP A 103 -18.04 6.64 -8.42
C TRP A 103 -16.69 5.96 -8.11
N THR A 104 -16.54 5.46 -6.88
CA THR A 104 -15.69 4.35 -6.42
C THR A 104 -14.35 4.16 -7.14
N TRP A 105 -13.55 5.21 -7.27
CA TRP A 105 -12.14 5.00 -7.56
C TRP A 105 -11.41 4.71 -6.26
N LYS A 106 -10.66 3.62 -6.26
CA LYS A 106 -9.81 3.15 -5.16
C LYS A 106 -8.67 4.16 -4.93
N LYS A 107 -8.98 5.32 -4.32
CA LYS A 107 -8.04 6.41 -4.04
C LYS A 107 -7.40 6.24 -2.68
N PHE A 108 -6.07 6.27 -2.65
CA PHE A 108 -5.28 6.12 -1.44
C PHE A 108 -4.22 7.21 -1.34
N LYS A 109 -3.84 7.54 -0.11
CA LYS A 109 -2.55 8.16 0.16
C LYS A 109 -1.52 7.05 0.42
N VAL A 110 -0.31 7.17 -0.13
CA VAL A 110 0.82 6.31 0.23
C VAL A 110 1.87 7.07 1.03
N GLU A 111 2.33 6.44 2.11
CA GLU A 111 3.42 6.92 2.95
C GLU A 111 4.48 5.83 3.05
N ILE A 112 5.75 6.22 2.93
CA ILE A 112 6.89 5.30 3.02
C ILE A 112 7.66 5.64 4.28
N LYS A 113 7.91 4.65 5.12
CA LYS A 113 8.75 4.78 6.31
C LYS A 113 9.99 3.92 6.18
N ARG A 114 11.16 4.54 6.32
CA ARG A 114 12.45 3.87 6.26
C ARG A 114 13.10 3.85 7.64
N LYS A 115 13.60 2.68 8.02
CA LYS A 115 14.47 2.54 9.19
C LYS A 115 15.86 3.06 8.83
N ILE A 116 16.35 4.03 9.59
CA ILE A 116 17.68 4.63 9.44
C ILE A 116 18.39 4.52 10.78
N THR A 117 19.67 4.13 10.77
CA THR A 117 20.50 4.12 11.98
C THR A 117 21.32 5.41 12.03
N LEU A 118 21.08 6.25 13.03
CA LEU A 118 21.85 7.47 13.29
C LEU A 118 22.42 7.39 14.71
N PHE A 119 23.72 7.64 14.86
CA PHE A 119 24.41 7.60 16.16
C PHE A 119 24.20 6.28 16.94
N GLY A 120 24.11 5.16 16.22
CA GLY A 120 23.86 3.83 16.82
C GLY A 120 22.41 3.60 17.28
N GLN A 121 21.50 4.53 17.01
CA GLN A 121 20.08 4.41 17.32
C GLN A 121 19.26 4.25 16.04
N ASP A 122 18.27 3.38 16.10
CA ASP A 122 17.35 3.13 15.01
C ASP A 122 16.17 4.10 15.06
N ILE A 123 15.96 4.85 13.98
CA ILE A 123 14.90 5.83 13.82
C ILE A 123 14.06 5.45 12.60
N LEU A 124 12.74 5.64 12.69
CA LEU A 124 11.82 5.48 11.58
C LEU A 124 11.48 6.85 11.00
N GLY A 125 11.99 7.13 9.79
CA GLY A 125 11.74 8.40 9.09
C GLY A 125 10.77 8.22 7.95
N GLU A 126 9.88 9.21 7.75
CA GLU A 126 9.09 9.29 6.52
C GLU A 126 10.00 9.68 5.34
N LEU A 127 9.90 8.93 4.25
CA LEU A 127 10.67 9.19 3.05
C LEU A 127 9.93 10.24 2.19
N MET A 128 10.51 11.43 2.11
CA MET A 128 10.00 12.58 1.35
C MET A 128 10.73 12.71 0.01
N VAL A 129 10.62 11.68 -0.82
CA VAL A 129 11.16 11.64 -2.19
C VAL A 129 10.04 11.32 -3.14
#